data_AF-A0A1X7UF37-F1
#
_entry.id   AF-A0A1X7UF37-F1
#
_cell.length_a   1.000
_cell.length_b   1.000
_cell.length_c   1.000
_cell.angle_alpha   90.00
_cell.angle_beta   90.00
_cell.angle_gamma   90.00
#
_symmetry.space_group_name_H-M   'P 1'
#
loop_
_entity.id
_entity.type
_entity.pdbx_description
1 polymer ?
#
loop_
_entity_poly.entity_id
_entity_poly.type
_entity_poly.pdbx_seq_one_letter_code
_entity_poly.pdbx_strand_id
1 'polypeptide(L)'
;TTDIDVNVNGLSRKLHECLIAFVADNLASHCIGGFKESMSFARPFCHTCMTDKVRTYSNFVEDFVLRTPMEHVKQCAEVDADQSDSSEFAINRNNVLNEVVRFSVITRLPHDIIHDMLQ
;
A
#
# COMPACT_ATOMS: atom_id res chain seq x y z
N THR A 1 15.56 13.78 -1.86
CA THR A 1 15.09 14.39 -3.11
C THR A 1 16.06 15.48 -3.49
N THR A 2 16.71 15.33 -4.63
CA THR A 2 17.57 16.35 -5.22
C THR A 2 16.65 17.43 -5.77
N ASP A 3 16.73 18.66 -5.26
CA ASP A 3 15.98 19.78 -5.82
C ASP A 3 16.39 19.93 -7.29
N ILE A 4 15.42 19.97 -8.20
CA ILE A 4 15.67 20.24 -9.61
C ILE A 4 15.59 21.75 -9.79
N ASP A 5 16.71 22.37 -10.18
CA ASP A 5 16.72 23.77 -10.57
C ASP A 5 16.22 23.90 -12.01
N VAL A 6 15.15 24.67 -12.19
CA VAL A 6 14.54 24.96 -13.49
C VAL A 6 14.66 26.45 -13.80
N ASN A 7 15.08 26.75 -15.03
CA ASN A 7 15.10 28.11 -15.54
C ASN A 7 13.74 28.47 -16.13
N VAL A 8 13.08 29.47 -15.54
CA VAL A 8 11.81 30.02 -16.03
C VAL A 8 12.02 31.50 -16.30
N ASN A 9 12.02 31.89 -17.58
CA ASN A 9 12.23 33.27 -18.03
C ASN A 9 13.53 33.92 -17.52
N GLY A 10 14.62 33.15 -17.45
CA GLY A 10 15.92 33.64 -16.97
C GLY A 10 16.08 33.60 -15.45
N LEU A 11 15.06 33.18 -14.70
CA LEU A 11 15.11 33.03 -13.23
C LEU A 11 15.26 31.56 -12.86
N SER A 12 16.27 31.25 -12.03
CA SER A 12 16.40 29.92 -11.43
C SER A 12 15.35 29.73 -10.33
N ARG A 13 14.57 28.65 -10.44
CA ARG A 13 13.56 28.25 -9.46
C ARG A 13 13.76 26.80 -9.06
N LYS A 14 13.48 26.48 -7.80
CA LYS A 14 13.44 25.11 -7.31
C LYS A 14 12.09 24.47 -7.62
N LEU A 15 12.12 23.30 -8.24
CA LEU A 15 10.95 22.45 -8.40
C LEU A 15 10.87 21.46 -7.22
N HIS A 16 9.70 21.42 -6.57
CA HIS A 16 9.40 20.45 -5.54
C HIS A 16 8.40 19.43 -6.08
N GLU A 17 8.85 18.18 -6.20
CA GLU A 17 8.05 17.08 -6.72
C GLU A 17 7.60 16.16 -5.58
N CYS A 18 6.43 15.54 -5.75
CA CYS A 18 5.87 14.61 -4.77
C CYS A 18 5.02 13.56 -5.49
N LEU A 19 5.24 12.29 -5.18
CA LEU A 19 4.33 11.23 -5.59
C LEU A 19 3.10 11.24 -4.68
N ILE A 20 1.91 11.47 -5.26
CA ILE A 20 0.67 11.67 -4.48
C ILE A 20 -0.09 10.37 -4.28
N ALA A 21 -0.20 9.55 -5.33
CA ALA A 21 -0.90 8.27 -5.33
C ALA A 21 -0.43 7.40 -6.50
N PHE A 22 -0.59 6.10 -6.36
CA PHE A 22 -0.51 5.15 -7.47
C PHE A 22 -1.88 4.49 -7.64
N VAL A 23 -2.55 4.75 -8.75
CA VAL A 23 -3.90 4.28 -9.03
C VAL A 23 -3.83 3.10 -9.98
N ALA A 24 -4.40 1.97 -9.58
CA ALA A 24 -4.52 0.78 -10.41
C ALA A 24 -5.70 -0.07 -9.93
N ASP A 25 -6.08 -1.07 -10.71
CA ASP A 25 -7.04 -2.08 -10.25
C ASP A 25 -6.54 -2.79 -8.97
N ASN A 26 -7.42 -3.54 -8.30
CA ASN A 26 -7.07 -4.15 -7.01
C ASN A 26 -5.87 -5.11 -7.08
N LEU A 27 -5.76 -5.90 -8.16
CA LEU A 27 -4.69 -6.87 -8.31
C LEU A 27 -3.35 -6.17 -8.53
N ALA A 28 -3.32 -5.18 -9.43
CA ALA A 28 -2.15 -4.36 -9.69
C ALA A 28 -1.76 -3.53 -8.47
N SER A 29 -2.72 -3.01 -7.70
CA SER A 29 -2.49 -2.30 -6.45
C SER A 29 -1.85 -3.20 -5.37
N HIS A 30 -2.25 -4.47 -5.28
CA HIS A 30 -1.56 -5.43 -4.41
C HIS A 30 -0.15 -5.71 -4.89
N CYS A 31 0.02 -5.97 -6.19
CA CYS A 31 1.32 -6.28 -6.78
C CYS A 31 2.33 -5.13 -6.55
N ILE A 32 1.92 -3.90 -6.86
CA ILE A 32 2.77 -2.72 -6.68
C ILE A 32 2.95 -2.37 -5.20
N GLY A 33 1.97 -2.63 -4.34
CA GLY A 33 2.10 -2.40 -2.90
C GLY A 33 2.98 -3.42 -2.19
N GLY A 34 3.35 -4.53 -2.85
CA GLY A 34 4.06 -5.63 -2.23
C GLY A 34 3.17 -6.54 -1.38
N PHE A 35 1.85 -6.46 -1.54
CA PHE A 35 0.88 -7.30 -0.85
C PHE A 35 0.67 -8.63 -1.59
N LYS A 36 0.02 -9.59 -0.92
CA LYS A 36 -0.41 -10.82 -1.57
C LYS A 36 -1.53 -10.56 -2.58
N GLU A 37 -1.21 -10.84 -3.84
CA GLU A 37 -2.14 -10.80 -4.98
C GLU A 37 -3.23 -11.88 -4.86
N SER A 38 -2.87 -13.06 -4.35
CA SER A 38 -3.84 -14.11 -4.06
C SER A 38 -4.55 -13.84 -2.74
N MET A 39 -5.72 -13.22 -2.84
CA MET A 39 -6.61 -12.92 -1.72
C MET A 39 -7.17 -14.18 -1.03
N SER A 40 -6.90 -15.39 -1.53
CA SER A 40 -7.47 -16.65 -1.03
C SER A 40 -6.65 -17.38 0.03
N PHE A 41 -5.35 -17.13 0.10
CA PHE A 41 -4.45 -17.85 1.02
C PHE A 41 -3.80 -16.96 2.07
N ALA A 42 -4.03 -15.64 2.00
CA ALA A 42 -3.59 -14.71 3.01
C ALA A 42 -4.66 -14.56 4.09
N ARG A 43 -4.22 -14.42 5.35
CA ARG A 43 -5.15 -14.24 6.48
C ARG A 43 -5.89 -12.90 6.31
N PRO A 44 -5.21 -11.74 6.23
CA PRO A 44 -5.84 -10.54 5.72
C PRO A 44 -5.82 -10.52 4.19
N PHE A 45 -6.88 -10.02 3.56
CA PHE A 45 -6.91 -9.88 2.09
C PHE A 45 -6.90 -8.42 1.63
N CYS A 46 -7.08 -7.45 2.54
CA CYS A 46 -7.12 -6.04 2.21
C CYS A 46 -5.74 -5.37 2.44
N HIS A 47 -5.36 -4.43 1.58
CA HIS A 47 -4.16 -3.62 1.74
C HIS A 47 -4.37 -2.36 2.62
N THR A 48 -5.59 -2.09 3.09
CA THR A 48 -5.91 -0.98 4.00
C THR A 48 -6.22 -1.42 5.43
N CYS A 49 -6.76 -2.62 5.63
CA CYS A 49 -7.07 -3.15 6.96
C CYS A 49 -6.56 -4.58 7.16
N MET A 50 -6.53 -5.02 8.42
CA MET A 50 -6.09 -6.35 8.84
C MET A 50 -7.25 -7.35 8.94
N THR A 51 -8.35 -7.13 8.23
CA THR A 51 -9.51 -8.03 8.28
C THR A 51 -9.26 -9.31 7.50
N ASP A 52 -9.75 -10.43 8.02
CA ASP A 52 -9.87 -11.67 7.28
C ASP A 52 -11.23 -11.77 6.57
N LYS A 53 -11.35 -12.76 5.67
CA LYS A 53 -12.58 -12.98 4.90
C LYS A 53 -13.79 -13.27 5.79
N VAL A 54 -13.61 -14.05 6.84
CA VAL A 54 -14.72 -14.48 7.72
C VAL A 54 -15.34 -13.25 8.38
N ARG A 55 -14.48 -12.39 8.94
CA ARG A 55 -14.90 -11.15 9.59
C ARG A 55 -15.60 -10.21 8.63
N THR A 56 -15.11 -10.06 7.39
CA THR A 56 -15.73 -9.20 6.37
C THR A 56 -17.17 -9.60 6.04
N TYR A 57 -17.47 -10.91 5.93
CA TYR A 57 -18.84 -11.35 5.66
C TYR A 57 -19.77 -11.26 6.88
N SER A 58 -19.21 -11.21 8.09
CA SER A 58 -19.99 -11.18 9.34
C SER A 58 -20.17 -9.79 9.96
N ASN A 59 -19.29 -8.83 9.64
CA ASN A 59 -19.32 -7.48 10.18
C ASN A 59 -19.89 -6.50 9.16
N PHE A 60 -21.14 -6.06 9.39
CA PHE A 60 -21.81 -5.01 8.60
C PHE A 60 -21.58 -3.60 9.17
N VAL A 61 -20.65 -3.48 10.12
CA VAL A 61 -20.24 -2.22 10.75
C VAL A 61 -18.77 -1.99 10.42
N GLU A 62 -18.38 -0.74 10.19
CA GLU A 62 -17.02 -0.32 9.84
C GLU A 62 -16.01 -0.42 11.01
N ASP A 63 -16.04 -1.52 11.77
CA ASP A 63 -15.12 -1.78 12.88
C ASP A 63 -14.00 -2.74 12.44
N PHE A 64 -13.01 -2.17 11.74
CA PHE A 64 -11.84 -2.89 11.24
C PHE A 64 -10.54 -2.23 11.72
N VAL A 65 -9.56 -3.08 12.05
CA VAL A 65 -8.21 -2.61 12.40
C VAL A 65 -7.50 -2.16 11.13
N LEU A 66 -7.27 -0.86 10.99
CA LEU A 66 -6.56 -0.29 9.86
C LEU A 66 -5.07 -0.60 9.94
N ARG A 67 -4.44 -0.80 8.78
CA ARG A 67 -2.98 -0.85 8.68
C ARG A 67 -2.42 0.55 8.90
N THR A 68 -1.24 0.62 9.49
CA THR A 68 -0.51 1.89 9.66
C THR A 68 0.84 1.80 8.98
N PRO A 69 1.39 2.90 8.43
CA PRO A 69 2.73 2.88 7.84
C PRO A 69 3.80 2.35 8.79
N MET A 70 3.74 2.75 10.06
CA MET A 70 4.71 2.30 11.08
C MET A 70 4.64 0.80 11.32
N GLU A 71 3.44 0.24 11.42
CA GLU A 71 3.28 -1.20 11.64
C GLU A 71 3.64 -2.01 10.39
N HIS A 72 3.29 -1.50 9.20
CA HIS A 72 3.65 -2.12 7.94
C HIS A 72 5.17 -2.26 7.78
N VAL A 73 5.96 -1.26 8.18
CA VAL A 73 7.43 -1.35 8.15
C VAL A 73 7.96 -2.48 9.04
N LYS A 74 7.38 -2.67 10.23
CA LYS A 74 7.76 -3.78 11.12
C LYS A 74 7.41 -5.14 10.51
N GLN A 75 6.19 -5.28 10.02
CA GLN A 75 5.72 -6.50 9.37
C GLN A 75 6.54 -6.85 8.13
N CYS A 76 6.96 -5.86 7.34
CA CYS A 76 7.89 -6.08 6.24
C CYS A 76 9.23 -6.63 6.74
N ALA A 77 9.79 -6.08 7.81
CA ALA A 77 11.04 -6.57 8.38
C ALA A 77 10.91 -8.00 8.95
N GLU A 78 9.75 -8.35 9.52
CA GLU A 78 9.44 -9.71 9.98
C GLU A 78 9.36 -10.68 8.78
N VAL A 79 8.67 -10.31 7.70
CA VAL A 79 8.59 -11.12 6.47
C VAL A 79 9.95 -11.28 5.78
N ASP A 80 10.78 -10.25 5.79
CA ASP A 80 12.13 -10.31 5.25
C ASP A 80 13.04 -11.24 6.09
N ALA A 81 12.76 -11.37 7.39
CA ALA A 81 13.48 -12.28 8.29
C ALA A 81 12.95 -13.73 8.21
N ASP A 82 11.64 -13.93 8.13
CA ASP A 82 10.97 -15.21 7.94
C ASP A 82 9.78 -15.10 6.96
N GLN A 83 9.91 -15.73 5.80
CA GLN A 83 8.87 -15.75 4.77
C GLN A 83 7.60 -16.50 5.18
N SER A 84 7.63 -17.28 6.27
CA SER A 84 6.43 -17.94 6.80
C SER A 84 5.35 -16.92 7.25
N ASP A 85 5.78 -15.73 7.69
CA ASP A 85 4.90 -14.64 8.12
C ASP A 85 4.20 -13.91 6.96
N SER A 86 4.63 -14.16 5.72
CA SER A 86 4.05 -13.53 4.52
C SER A 86 2.54 -13.74 4.43
N SER A 87 2.06 -14.94 4.78
CA SER A 87 0.62 -15.26 4.73
C SER A 87 -0.16 -14.65 5.89
N GLU A 88 0.50 -14.43 7.03
CA GLU A 88 -0.10 -13.85 8.23
C GLU A 88 -0.36 -12.35 8.05
N PHE A 89 0.58 -11.62 7.43
CA PHE A 89 0.44 -10.18 7.19
C PHE A 89 -0.08 -9.83 5.79
N ALA A 90 -0.19 -10.82 4.91
CA ALA A 90 -0.49 -10.65 3.49
C ALA A 90 0.49 -9.73 2.75
N ILE A 91 1.77 -9.82 3.12
CA ILE A 91 2.86 -9.03 2.55
C ILE A 91 3.84 -10.01 1.90
N ASN A 92 4.21 -9.75 0.65
CA ASN A 92 5.24 -10.49 -0.07
C ASN A 92 6.61 -9.84 0.08
N ARG A 93 6.65 -8.50 0.15
CA ARG A 93 7.90 -7.72 0.21
C ARG A 93 7.65 -6.29 0.65
N ASN A 94 8.68 -5.64 1.19
CA ASN A 94 8.70 -4.17 1.25
C ASN A 94 8.85 -3.58 -0.15
N ASN A 95 8.05 -2.57 -0.49
CA ASN A 95 8.10 -1.95 -1.80
C ASN A 95 9.00 -0.69 -1.82
N VAL A 96 9.74 -0.50 -2.91
CA VAL A 96 10.60 0.67 -3.15
C VAL A 96 9.85 2.00 -3.07
N LEU A 97 8.54 2.02 -3.32
CA LEU A 97 7.71 3.21 -3.16
C LEU A 97 7.68 3.73 -1.71
N ASN A 98 7.93 2.89 -0.71
CA ASN A 98 8.07 3.34 0.68
C ASN A 98 9.37 4.14 0.93
N GLU A 99 10.33 4.11 0.01
CA GLU A 99 11.54 4.96 0.06
C GLU A 99 11.26 6.38 -0.47
N VAL A 100 10.15 6.59 -1.18
CA VAL A 100 9.76 7.90 -1.67
C VAL A 100 9.33 8.77 -0.49
N VAL A 101 9.95 9.95 -0.38
CA VAL A 101 9.68 10.91 0.70
C VAL A 101 8.19 11.21 0.79
N ARG A 102 7.61 11.01 1.99
CA ARG A 102 6.19 11.23 2.31
C ARG A 102 5.20 10.34 1.55
N PHE A 103 5.68 9.28 0.90
CA PHE A 103 4.85 8.24 0.31
C PHE A 103 4.80 7.02 1.23
N SER A 104 3.64 6.38 1.27
CA SER A 104 3.50 5.06 1.90
C SER A 104 2.43 4.29 1.14
N VAL A 105 2.74 3.05 0.77
CA VAL A 105 1.80 2.15 0.09
C VAL A 105 0.51 1.94 0.88
N ILE A 106 0.53 2.13 2.20
CA ILE A 106 -0.65 2.00 3.08
C ILE A 106 -1.65 3.15 2.90
N THR A 107 -1.16 4.34 2.52
CA THR A 107 -1.98 5.55 2.46
C THR A 107 -2.18 6.10 1.05
N ARG A 108 -1.35 5.65 0.08
CA ARG A 108 -1.27 6.22 -1.27
C ARG A 108 -1.63 5.24 -2.38
N LEU A 109 -2.21 4.10 -2.02
CA LEU A 109 -2.86 3.16 -2.94
C LEU A 109 -4.38 3.25 -2.73
N PRO A 110 -5.09 4.12 -3.46
CA PRO A 110 -6.54 4.16 -3.40
C PRO A 110 -7.15 2.89 -4.00
N HIS A 111 -8.25 2.43 -3.41
CA HIS A 111 -9.03 1.30 -3.93
C HIS A 111 -9.67 1.63 -5.28
N ASP A 112 -9.79 0.61 -6.14
CA ASP A 112 -10.61 0.68 -7.33
C ASP A 112 -12.07 0.42 -6.97
N ILE A 113 -12.79 1.49 -6.62
CA ILE A 113 -14.19 1.41 -6.20
C ILE A 113 -15.10 0.82 -7.29
N ILE A 114 -14.74 0.95 -8.57
CA ILE A 114 -15.53 0.41 -9.67
C ILE A 114 -15.42 -1.11 -9.66
N HIS A 115 -14.22 -1.64 -9.45
CA HIS A 115 -14.01 -3.08 -9.28
C HIS A 115 -14.74 -3.61 -8.03
N ASP A 116 -14.69 -2.87 -6.91
CA ASP A 116 -15.32 -3.30 -5.66
C ASP A 116 -16.86 -3.25 -5.67
N MET A 117 -17.46 -2.35 -6.46
CA MET A 117 -18.92 -2.18 -6.50
C MET A 117 -19.61 -2.95 -7.62
N LEU A 118 -18.93 -3.21 -8.75
CA LEU A 118 -19.57 -3.72 -9.97
C LEU A 118 -19.18 -5.15 -10.36
N GLN A 119 -18.17 -5.75 -9.73
CA GLN A 119 -17.73 -7.13 -10.00
C GLN A 119 -17.96 -8.04 -8.80
#